data_AF-A0A7X6UIQ7-F1
#
_entry.id   AF-A0A7X6UIQ7-F1
#
_cell.length_a   1.000
_cell.length_b   1.000
_cell.length_c   1.000
_cell.angle_alpha   90.00
_cell.angle_beta   90.00
_cell.angle_gamma   90.00
#
_symmetry.space_group_name_H-M   'P 1'
#
loop_
_entity.id
_entity.type
_entity.pdbx_description
1 polymer ?
#
loop_
_entity_poly.entity_id
_entity_poly.type
_entity_poly.pdbx_seq_one_letter_code
_entity_poly.pdbx_strand_id
1 'polypeptide(L)'
;GRFPLKDRDVALCTSNGTRVIDKAKNCVHLFIASLLNARSCARVALMTAQASSCGITVVCAGQYGKFVLDDAYCAGYLLQELETNAGSMGIELKYSDASKAARALLSAYPDARTAFMESASGKVMIKTKSYEDFEVCLKTDCSEVVPYLQMENDLIWFGKWEETNIKGGKSMTKKQIIVAGILDTKGDEIKFLAQRVKAAGADAIILELSVGHEVGWADISVSNVVSKVGKKKEDIFALDRKGASDLIAEGAIKLVGEMVSEGKLDGIVAYGGSMGASIATRIMQTLPIGFPKIMLTTMASGDVAPYVGTSDICMLYPIAEAGLNKVTRGILNNAAGAVVGMVSAPVMEGIEEKPLIGCMMFGVTTPCVLHASSVMEKAGYDLIINHAVGSGGRSMEELIRDGYITGMLDITTHEIADEMLGGVLSAGPDRMTAAGELGIPQVIAPGGLDLINFGPKNTVPERLLKETDQPGRALYEHNPTVTCVGVSMDEVYRIGEHMAEKLNAAQGPSVLCIPMQGWGACDLAEPDIELGWAGPGAGPVWIADEDNPKWSRRSVQYVKALKAKIDPRKENVEVILVDKHMNDPVFAEFMAELLLDMLKGQWTKGSRSDRPYVIPF
;
A
#
# COMPACT_ATOMS: atom_id res chain seq x y z
N GLY A 1 15.03 51.52 -4.01
CA GLY A 1 13.96 52.12 -4.83
C GLY A 1 12.64 51.49 -4.41
N ARG A 2 11.55 52.24 -4.34
CA ARG A 2 10.22 51.68 -4.06
C ARG A 2 9.64 51.17 -5.38
N PHE A 3 9.33 49.88 -5.45
CA PHE A 3 8.75 49.25 -6.63
C PHE A 3 7.24 49.07 -6.42
N PRO A 4 6.38 49.37 -7.40
CA PRO A 4 4.95 49.08 -7.30
C PRO A 4 4.73 47.57 -7.51
N LEU A 5 4.40 46.86 -6.43
CA LEU A 5 4.23 45.40 -6.41
C LEU A 5 2.76 44.96 -6.39
N LYS A 6 1.81 45.89 -6.44
CA LYS A 6 0.38 45.56 -6.41
C LYS A 6 0.02 44.66 -7.61
N ASP A 7 -0.68 43.56 -7.32
CA ASP A 7 -1.16 42.56 -8.29
C ASP A 7 -0.03 41.88 -9.10
N ARG A 8 1.15 41.72 -8.50
CA ARG A 8 2.30 41.01 -9.10
C ARG A 8 2.85 39.94 -8.18
N ASP A 9 3.23 38.81 -8.76
CA ASP A 9 4.00 37.80 -8.06
C ASP A 9 5.42 38.29 -7.80
N VAL A 10 5.93 38.03 -6.60
CA VAL A 10 7.26 38.46 -6.16
C VAL A 10 8.08 37.24 -5.79
N ALA A 11 9.11 36.95 -6.58
CA ALA A 11 10.10 35.94 -6.23
C ALA A 11 11.08 36.52 -5.21
N LEU A 12 11.04 36.02 -3.97
CA LEU A 12 11.95 36.43 -2.90
C LEU A 12 13.17 35.51 -2.85
N CYS A 13 14.34 36.03 -3.25
CA CYS A 13 15.61 35.31 -3.13
C CYS A 13 16.32 35.63 -1.81
N THR A 14 16.24 34.73 -0.83
CA THR A 14 17.00 34.80 0.44
C THR A 14 17.85 33.55 0.62
N SER A 15 19.00 33.68 1.29
CA SER A 15 19.90 32.55 1.58
C SER A 15 19.66 31.89 2.94
N ASN A 16 19.09 32.60 3.92
CA ASN A 16 18.89 32.09 5.29
C ASN A 16 17.44 31.60 5.50
N GLY A 17 16.46 32.45 5.15
CA GLY A 17 15.04 32.13 5.35
C GLY A 17 14.58 30.92 4.54
N THR A 18 15.01 30.80 3.28
CA THR A 18 14.68 29.66 2.41
C THR A 18 15.16 28.33 2.98
N ARG A 19 16.35 28.28 3.60
CA ARG A 19 16.88 27.07 4.23
C ARG A 19 16.08 26.65 5.46
N VAL A 20 15.59 27.60 6.25
CA VAL A 20 14.77 27.29 7.42
C VAL A 20 13.38 26.83 6.99
N ILE A 21 12.80 27.47 5.97
CA ILE A 21 11.52 27.05 5.39
C ILE A 21 11.64 25.64 4.82
N ASP A 22 12.67 25.33 4.05
CA ASP A 22 12.87 23.99 3.47
C ASP A 22 13.01 22.89 4.54
N LYS A 23 13.66 23.20 5.67
CA LYS A 23 13.75 22.27 6.81
C LYS A 23 12.44 22.13 7.60
N ALA A 24 11.60 23.16 7.59
CA ALA A 24 10.34 23.20 8.33
C ALA A 24 9.12 22.83 7.47
N LYS A 25 9.27 22.62 6.15
CA LYS A 25 8.17 22.43 5.21
C LYS A 25 7.25 21.24 5.50
N ASN A 26 7.74 20.24 6.24
CA ASN A 26 6.99 19.04 6.61
C ASN A 26 6.19 19.20 7.94
N CYS A 27 6.15 20.40 8.53
CA CYS A 27 5.31 20.64 9.70
C CYS A 27 3.83 20.83 9.32
N VAL A 28 2.92 20.60 10.27
CA VAL A 28 1.46 20.64 10.03
C VAL A 28 0.99 21.99 9.48
N HIS A 29 1.52 23.09 10.03
CA HIS A 29 1.27 24.45 9.57
C HIS A 29 2.54 25.28 9.68
N LEU A 30 2.93 25.96 8.58
CA LEU A 30 4.11 26.84 8.56
C LEU A 30 3.70 28.30 8.32
N PHE A 31 4.06 29.17 9.26
CA PHE A 31 3.82 30.61 9.22
C PHE A 31 5.13 31.40 9.22
N ILE A 32 5.14 32.56 8.56
CA ILE A 32 6.27 33.50 8.66
C ILE A 32 5.90 34.64 9.60
N ALA A 33 6.59 34.67 10.74
CA ALA A 33 6.40 35.70 11.76
C ALA A 33 7.58 36.68 11.78
N SER A 34 7.26 37.93 12.12
CA SER A 34 8.21 39.02 12.37
C SER A 34 7.59 39.95 13.41
N LEU A 35 8.33 40.98 13.85
CA LEU A 35 7.77 42.02 14.72
C LEU A 35 6.50 42.65 14.11
N LEU A 36 6.44 42.79 12.78
CA LEU A 36 5.33 43.44 12.07
C LEU A 36 3.97 42.77 12.27
N ASN A 37 3.94 41.46 12.52
CA ASN A 37 2.72 40.65 12.51
C ASN A 37 2.67 39.62 13.66
N ALA A 38 3.48 39.80 14.70
CA ALA A 38 3.67 38.82 15.77
C ALA A 38 2.35 38.46 16.47
N ARG A 39 1.49 39.43 16.78
CA ARG A 39 0.17 39.23 17.38
C ARG A 39 -0.75 38.37 16.53
N SER A 40 -0.86 38.69 15.25
CA SER A 40 -1.71 37.93 14.33
C SER A 40 -1.18 36.53 14.13
N CYS A 41 0.14 36.36 13.97
CA CYS A 41 0.78 35.05 13.91
C CYS A 41 0.57 34.24 15.20
N ALA A 42 0.69 34.85 16.37
CA ALA A 42 0.48 34.20 17.66
C ALA A 42 -0.96 33.68 17.81
N ARG A 43 -1.95 34.54 17.52
CA ARG A 43 -3.36 34.15 17.54
C ARG A 43 -3.65 32.99 16.59
N VAL A 44 -3.18 33.08 15.34
CA VAL A 44 -3.36 32.04 14.33
C VAL A 44 -2.68 30.74 14.75
N ALA A 45 -1.43 30.81 15.22
CA ALA A 45 -0.67 29.64 15.64
C ALA A 45 -1.35 28.89 16.80
N LEU A 46 -1.92 29.61 17.78
CA LEU A 46 -2.70 29.01 18.88
C LEU A 46 -3.98 28.33 18.37
N MET A 47 -4.75 29.02 17.52
CA MET A 47 -5.96 28.46 16.92
C MET A 47 -5.65 27.18 16.13
N THR A 48 -4.58 27.19 15.33
CA THR A 48 -4.20 26.03 14.51
C THR A 48 -3.60 24.90 15.33
N ALA A 49 -2.80 25.21 16.35
CA ALA A 49 -2.23 24.22 17.25
C ALA A 49 -3.33 23.48 18.04
N GLN A 50 -4.34 24.21 18.50
CA GLN A 50 -5.51 23.62 19.16
C GLN A 50 -6.34 22.77 18.19
N ALA A 51 -6.58 23.27 16.97
CA ALA A 51 -7.36 22.54 15.97
C ALA A 51 -6.66 21.26 15.48
N SER A 52 -5.33 21.27 15.39
CA SER A 52 -4.53 20.13 14.90
C SER A 52 -3.91 19.29 16.02
N SER A 53 -4.25 19.54 17.28
CA SER A 53 -3.69 18.84 18.45
C SER A 53 -2.16 18.75 18.45
N CYS A 54 -1.46 19.81 18.06
CA CYS A 54 0.00 19.84 17.94
C CYS A 54 0.64 20.96 18.78
N GLY A 55 1.97 20.88 18.98
CA GLY A 55 2.74 21.92 19.65
C GLY A 55 3.18 23.05 18.71
N ILE A 56 3.47 24.23 19.26
CA ILE A 56 4.02 25.37 18.51
C ILE A 56 5.54 25.38 18.67
N THR A 57 6.26 25.37 17.54
CA THR A 57 7.72 25.52 17.50
C THR A 57 8.08 26.83 16.80
N VAL A 58 8.86 27.69 17.46
CA VAL A 58 9.39 28.93 16.86
C VAL A 58 10.82 28.67 16.39
N VAL A 59 11.08 28.83 15.10
CA VAL A 59 12.39 28.61 14.48
C VAL A 59 12.97 29.94 14.01
N CYS A 60 14.11 30.33 14.58
CA CYS A 60 14.83 31.53 14.17
C CYS A 60 15.58 31.28 12.84
N ALA A 61 15.55 32.25 11.92
CA ALA A 61 16.21 32.12 10.61
C ALA A 61 17.74 31.96 10.75
N GLY A 62 18.33 32.69 11.69
CA GLY A 62 19.77 32.72 11.94
C GLY A 62 20.56 33.25 10.76
N GLN A 63 21.89 33.21 10.89
CA GLN A 63 22.81 33.63 9.83
C GLN A 63 23.96 32.63 9.73
N TYR A 64 24.10 31.98 8.58
CA TYR A 64 25.10 30.93 8.34
C TYR A 64 25.12 29.82 9.43
N GLY A 65 23.94 29.44 9.92
CA GLY A 65 23.78 28.42 10.96
C GLY A 65 24.15 28.87 12.38
N LYS A 66 24.38 30.18 12.59
CA LYS A 66 24.72 30.77 13.89
C LYS A 66 23.52 31.50 14.50
N PHE A 67 23.56 31.61 15.83
CA PHE A 67 22.63 32.42 16.61
C PHE A 67 22.69 33.90 16.21
N VAL A 68 21.53 34.53 16.09
CA VAL A 68 21.35 35.93 15.70
C VAL A 68 20.45 36.62 16.71
N LEU A 69 20.91 37.78 17.22
CA LEU A 69 20.27 38.49 18.34
C LEU A 69 18.89 39.04 17.97
N ASP A 70 18.72 39.64 16.80
CA ASP A 70 17.46 40.20 16.32
C ASP A 70 16.38 39.12 16.11
N ASP A 71 16.75 37.96 15.56
CA ASP A 71 15.84 36.82 15.41
C ASP A 71 15.39 36.29 16.78
N ALA A 72 16.32 36.15 17.73
CA ALA A 72 16.01 35.67 19.07
C ALA A 72 15.17 36.66 19.87
N TYR A 73 15.41 37.97 19.69
CA TYR A 73 14.55 39.03 20.24
C TYR A 73 13.13 38.92 19.64
N CYS A 74 13.02 38.74 18.32
CA CYS A 74 11.73 38.56 17.66
C CYS A 74 10.99 37.31 18.15
N ALA A 75 11.70 36.20 18.38
CA ALA A 75 11.13 34.99 18.95
C ALA A 75 10.61 35.22 20.39
N GLY A 76 11.34 36.00 21.19
CA GLY A 76 10.89 36.43 22.52
C GLY A 76 9.62 37.28 22.46
N TYR A 77 9.57 38.26 21.55
CA TYR A 77 8.39 39.10 21.35
C TYR A 77 7.17 38.28 20.86
N LEU A 78 7.38 37.34 19.93
CA LEU A 78 6.34 36.42 19.48
C LEU A 78 5.82 35.54 20.63
N LEU A 79 6.71 35.09 21.52
CA LEU A 79 6.33 34.35 22.71
C LEU A 79 5.47 35.19 23.67
N GLN A 80 5.79 36.47 23.86
CA GLN A 80 4.98 37.39 24.67
C GLN A 80 3.56 37.56 24.08
N GLU A 81 3.44 37.68 22.76
CA GLU A 81 2.15 37.73 22.09
C GLU A 81 1.39 36.39 22.17
N LEU A 82 2.09 35.24 22.10
CA LEU A 82 1.50 33.93 22.36
C LEU A 82 0.94 33.81 23.78
N GLU A 83 1.68 34.26 24.79
CA GLU A 83 1.24 34.26 26.19
C GLU A 83 -0.03 35.12 26.36
N THR A 84 -0.03 36.32 25.76
CA THR A 84 -1.16 37.25 25.82
C THR A 84 -2.41 36.66 25.16
N ASN A 85 -2.28 36.12 23.95
CA ASN A 85 -3.40 35.51 23.22
C ASN A 85 -3.87 34.23 23.92
N ALA A 86 -2.97 33.38 24.41
CA ALA A 86 -3.34 32.17 25.15
C ALA A 86 -4.14 32.50 26.41
N GLY A 87 -3.77 33.54 27.16
CA GLY A 87 -4.53 34.03 28.29
C GLY A 87 -5.95 34.46 27.91
N SER A 88 -6.11 35.15 26.77
CA SER A 88 -7.45 35.54 26.26
C SER A 88 -8.30 34.35 25.79
N MET A 89 -7.66 33.26 25.37
CA MET A 89 -8.30 32.04 24.88
C MET A 89 -8.49 30.96 25.96
N GLY A 90 -8.00 31.17 27.18
CA GLY A 90 -8.04 30.16 28.26
C GLY A 90 -7.12 28.96 28.02
N ILE A 91 -6.04 29.13 27.25
CA ILE A 91 -5.08 28.07 26.92
C ILE A 91 -3.91 28.11 27.91
N GLU A 92 -3.59 26.97 28.53
CA GLU A 92 -2.39 26.81 29.35
C GLU A 92 -1.18 26.44 28.47
N LEU A 93 -0.14 27.27 28.48
CA LEU A 93 1.10 27.02 27.73
C LEU A 93 2.16 26.32 28.59
N LYS A 94 2.83 25.33 28.00
CA LYS A 94 4.04 24.70 28.54
C LYS A 94 5.26 25.17 27.76
N TYR A 95 6.33 25.52 28.47
CA TYR A 95 7.50 26.20 27.89
C TYR A 95 8.73 25.31 27.87
N SER A 96 9.47 25.34 26.76
CA SER A 96 10.82 24.79 26.68
C SER A 96 11.85 25.72 27.33
N ASP A 97 13.06 25.22 27.59
CA ASP A 97 14.15 26.09 28.09
C ASP A 97 14.57 27.15 27.07
N ALA A 98 14.48 26.84 25.77
CA ALA A 98 14.70 27.82 24.71
C ALA A 98 13.67 28.96 24.75
N SER A 99 12.41 28.65 25.05
CA SER A 99 11.34 29.64 25.22
C SER A 99 11.64 30.56 26.41
N LYS A 100 12.09 30.00 27.54
CA LYS A 100 12.49 30.78 28.73
C LYS A 100 13.67 31.70 28.41
N ALA A 101 14.67 31.22 27.67
CA ALA A 101 15.83 32.00 27.25
C ALA A 101 15.44 33.16 26.31
N ALA A 102 14.57 32.92 25.33
CA ALA A 102 14.07 33.96 24.43
C ALA A 102 13.28 35.04 25.18
N ARG A 103 12.45 34.64 26.17
CA ARG A 103 11.73 35.58 27.03
C ARG A 103 12.66 36.42 27.91
N ALA A 104 13.69 35.79 28.48
CA ALA A 104 14.71 36.51 29.26
C ALA A 104 15.48 37.52 28.39
N LEU A 105 15.78 37.14 27.14
CA LEU A 105 16.44 38.01 26.18
C LEU A 105 15.58 39.22 25.83
N LEU A 106 14.27 39.03 25.57
CA LEU A 106 13.34 40.13 25.34
C LEU A 106 13.37 41.14 26.50
N SER A 107 13.31 40.66 27.74
CA SER A 107 13.36 41.51 28.94
C SER A 107 14.70 42.19 29.18
N ALA A 108 15.79 41.70 28.58
CA ALA A 108 17.13 42.26 28.74
C ALA A 108 17.36 43.54 27.93
N TYR A 109 16.53 43.79 26.91
CA TYR A 109 16.61 44.99 26.07
C TYR A 109 15.42 45.92 26.32
N PRO A 110 15.62 47.24 26.37
CA PRO A 110 14.54 48.18 26.62
C PRO A 110 13.55 48.29 25.46
N ASP A 111 14.02 48.05 24.22
CA ASP A 111 13.21 48.09 23.01
C ASP A 111 13.87 47.29 21.86
N ALA A 112 13.11 47.05 20.79
CA ALA A 112 13.57 46.36 19.59
C ALA A 112 14.72 47.11 18.91
N ARG A 113 14.71 48.45 18.94
CA ARG A 113 15.73 49.28 18.31
C ARG A 113 17.11 48.98 18.90
N THR A 114 17.21 48.93 20.21
CA THR A 114 18.45 48.67 20.95
C THR A 114 18.97 47.28 20.63
N ALA A 115 18.10 46.25 20.71
CA ALA A 115 18.48 44.88 20.38
C ALA A 115 18.97 44.73 18.94
N PHE A 116 18.28 45.34 17.98
CA PHE A 116 18.62 45.25 16.56
C PHE A 116 19.89 46.03 16.23
N MET A 117 20.11 47.20 16.83
CA MET A 117 21.35 47.97 16.64
C MET A 117 22.60 47.22 17.13
N GLU A 118 22.47 46.42 18.18
CA GLU A 118 23.57 45.59 18.70
C GLU A 118 23.78 44.29 17.90
N SER A 119 22.78 43.88 17.12
CA SER A 119 22.79 42.66 16.33
C SER A 119 23.75 42.71 15.13
N ALA A 120 24.15 41.54 14.65
CA ALA A 120 24.98 41.42 13.45
C ALA A 120 24.24 41.96 12.20
N SER A 121 22.94 41.63 12.06
CA SER A 121 22.10 42.09 10.96
C SER A 121 21.91 43.61 10.98
N GLY A 122 21.63 44.21 12.14
CA GLY A 122 21.45 45.66 12.25
C GLY A 122 22.74 46.43 11.94
N LYS A 123 23.90 45.92 12.38
CA LYS A 123 25.21 46.49 12.01
C LYS A 123 25.45 46.46 10.49
N VAL A 124 24.99 45.41 9.80
CA VAL A 124 25.05 45.33 8.33
C VAL A 124 24.14 46.38 7.70
N MET A 125 22.88 46.52 8.15
CA MET A 125 21.93 47.50 7.60
C MET A 125 22.39 48.94 7.78
N ILE A 126 23.02 49.27 8.92
CA ILE A 126 23.63 50.58 9.17
C ILE A 126 24.80 50.81 8.17
N LYS A 127 25.66 49.81 7.99
CA LYS A 127 26.81 49.88 7.06
C LYS A 127 26.37 50.07 5.61
N THR A 128 25.28 49.44 5.19
CA THR A 128 24.72 49.56 3.83
C THR A 128 23.85 50.80 3.64
N LYS A 129 23.70 51.64 4.69
CA LYS A 129 22.85 52.84 4.71
C LYS A 129 21.37 52.54 4.41
N SER A 130 20.90 51.35 4.79
CA SER A 130 19.52 50.87 4.60
C SER A 130 18.61 51.31 5.75
N TYR A 131 18.66 52.59 6.12
CA TYR A 131 17.99 53.10 7.32
C TYR A 131 16.46 53.01 7.23
N GLU A 132 15.87 53.26 6.07
CA GLU A 132 14.41 53.14 5.89
C GLU A 132 13.91 51.71 6.11
N ASP A 133 14.64 50.71 5.60
CA ASP A 133 14.30 49.30 5.78
C ASP A 133 14.46 48.88 7.25
N PHE A 134 15.48 49.41 7.93
CA PHE A 134 15.71 49.17 9.35
C PHE A 134 14.53 49.68 10.21
N GLU A 135 14.04 50.89 9.94
CA GLU A 135 12.86 51.45 10.62
C GLU A 135 11.59 50.63 10.37
N VAL A 136 11.46 49.99 9.20
CA VAL A 136 10.34 49.08 8.93
C VAL A 136 10.46 47.82 9.79
N CYS A 137 11.65 47.21 9.88
CA CYS A 137 11.87 46.01 10.69
C CYS A 137 11.58 46.19 12.19
N LEU A 138 11.65 47.43 12.70
CA LEU A 138 11.40 47.75 14.11
C LEU A 138 9.93 47.95 14.46
N LYS A 139 9.04 48.07 13.46
CA LYS A 139 7.62 48.24 13.72
C LYS A 139 7.03 46.95 14.27
N THR A 140 6.26 47.08 15.34
CA THR A 140 5.54 45.97 15.96
C THR A 140 4.06 46.00 15.58
N ASP A 141 3.53 44.83 15.22
CA ASP A 141 2.10 44.55 15.03
C ASP A 141 1.33 45.55 14.17
N CYS A 142 1.98 46.15 13.18
CA CYS A 142 1.35 47.07 12.23
C CYS A 142 0.78 46.36 10.99
N SER A 143 0.89 45.04 10.91
CA SER A 143 0.35 44.19 9.84
C SER A 143 -0.47 43.05 10.43
N GLU A 144 -1.69 42.88 9.94
CA GLU A 144 -2.53 41.73 10.28
C GLU A 144 -2.30 40.51 9.36
N VAL A 145 -1.48 40.67 8.32
CA VAL A 145 -1.20 39.59 7.36
C VAL A 145 -0.33 38.52 8.03
N VAL A 146 -0.82 37.29 7.99
CA VAL A 146 -0.06 36.09 8.39
C VAL A 146 0.29 35.31 7.11
N PRO A 147 1.55 35.36 6.66
CA PRO A 147 2.00 34.56 5.53
C PRO A 147 1.98 33.08 5.89
N TYR A 148 1.29 32.28 5.07
CA TYR A 148 1.13 30.84 5.25
C TYR A 148 1.70 30.08 4.05
N LEU A 149 2.46 29.02 4.32
CA LEU A 149 3.07 28.18 3.29
C LEU A 149 2.00 27.44 2.48
N GLN A 150 2.08 27.56 1.15
CA GLN A 150 1.32 26.76 0.18
C GLN A 150 2.32 26.11 -0.79
N MET A 151 2.13 24.83 -1.10
CA MET A 151 2.94 24.11 -2.09
C MET A 151 2.13 23.90 -3.36
N GLU A 152 2.64 24.40 -4.49
CA GLU A 152 2.07 24.17 -5.82
C GLU A 152 3.19 23.87 -6.81
N ASN A 153 3.13 22.72 -7.51
CA ASN A 153 4.10 22.33 -8.55
C ASN A 153 5.57 22.46 -8.11
N ASP A 154 5.91 21.94 -6.92
CA ASP A 154 7.24 22.03 -6.29
C ASP A 154 7.76 23.45 -6.00
N LEU A 155 6.91 24.48 -6.14
CA LEU A 155 7.20 25.86 -5.76
C LEU A 155 6.59 26.20 -4.40
N ILE A 156 7.35 26.96 -3.61
CA ILE A 156 6.92 27.49 -2.31
C ILE A 156 6.23 28.84 -2.52
N TRP A 157 4.95 28.89 -2.18
CA TRP A 157 4.14 30.10 -2.20
C TRP A 157 3.79 30.52 -0.77
N PHE A 158 3.67 31.84 -0.56
CA PHE A 158 3.13 32.38 0.68
C PHE A 158 1.82 33.11 0.38
N GLY A 159 0.72 32.46 0.74
CA GLY A 159 -0.61 33.06 0.71
C GLY A 159 -0.89 33.88 1.97
N LYS A 160 -1.94 34.69 1.93
CA LYS A 160 -2.50 35.29 3.15
C LYS A 160 -3.31 34.22 3.87
N TRP A 161 -3.06 34.05 5.17
CA TRP A 161 -3.88 33.19 6.01
C TRP A 161 -5.33 33.66 6.09
N GLU A 162 -6.25 32.73 5.92
CA GLU A 162 -7.69 32.84 6.17
C GLU A 162 -8.13 31.69 7.10
N GLU A 163 -9.22 31.84 7.85
CA GLU A 163 -9.71 30.77 8.75
C GLU A 163 -10.08 29.48 7.99
N THR A 164 -10.37 29.59 6.70
CA THR A 164 -10.52 28.46 5.77
C THR A 164 -9.23 27.64 5.62
N ASN A 165 -8.04 28.23 5.86
CA ASN A 165 -6.74 27.55 5.81
C ASN A 165 -6.41 26.73 7.07
N ILE A 166 -7.20 26.80 8.15
CA ILE A 166 -7.14 25.79 9.24
C ILE A 166 -7.34 24.38 8.66
N LYS A 167 -7.99 24.29 7.49
CA LYS A 167 -8.22 23.06 6.72
C LYS A 167 -7.01 22.61 5.87
N GLY A 168 -5.90 23.34 5.88
CA GLY A 168 -4.70 23.12 5.07
C GLY A 168 -3.68 22.13 5.65
N GLY A 169 -3.77 21.81 6.94
CA GLY A 169 -3.34 20.50 7.45
C GLY A 169 -4.58 19.62 7.43
N LYS A 170 -4.59 18.53 6.64
CA LYS A 170 -5.72 17.58 6.43
C LYS A 170 -7.01 18.04 7.11
N SER A 171 -7.83 18.82 6.39
CA SER A 171 -9.21 19.13 6.74
C SER A 171 -9.83 18.05 7.63
N MET A 172 -10.15 18.36 8.90
CA MET A 172 -11.20 17.64 9.64
C MET A 172 -12.56 18.06 9.06
N THR A 173 -12.74 17.83 7.76
CA THR A 173 -14.02 17.32 7.28
C THR A 173 -14.24 16.05 8.06
N LYS A 174 -15.40 15.93 8.73
CA LYS A 174 -15.80 14.64 9.28
C LYS A 174 -15.58 13.59 8.21
N LYS A 175 -14.96 12.48 8.64
CA LYS A 175 -14.65 11.35 7.76
C LYS A 175 -15.89 10.96 6.98
N GLN A 176 -15.78 10.91 5.65
CA GLN A 176 -16.92 10.60 4.80
C GLN A 176 -16.98 9.09 4.61
N ILE A 177 -18.09 8.47 5.02
CA ILE A 177 -18.27 7.03 4.92
C ILE A 177 -19.50 6.75 4.05
N ILE A 178 -19.34 5.90 3.03
CA ILE A 178 -20.49 5.38 2.30
C ILE A 178 -21.21 4.35 3.16
N VAL A 179 -22.53 4.47 3.25
CA VAL A 179 -23.41 3.47 3.85
C VAL A 179 -24.29 2.89 2.74
N ALA A 180 -23.97 1.68 2.28
CA ALA A 180 -24.55 1.09 1.08
C ALA A 180 -25.51 -0.07 1.37
N GLY A 181 -26.53 -0.22 0.53
CA GLY A 181 -27.43 -1.38 0.58
C GLY A 181 -28.54 -1.35 -0.45
N ILE A 182 -29.32 -2.44 -0.49
CA ILE A 182 -30.54 -2.56 -1.31
C ILE A 182 -31.67 -1.87 -0.53
N LEU A 183 -31.96 -0.60 -0.85
CA LEU A 183 -32.77 0.28 -0.01
C LEU A 183 -34.28 0.03 -0.11
N ASP A 184 -34.75 -0.51 -1.24
CA ASP A 184 -36.15 -0.88 -1.43
C ASP A 184 -36.63 -1.99 -0.47
N THR A 185 -35.69 -2.75 0.11
CA THR A 185 -35.98 -3.80 1.10
C THR A 185 -35.33 -3.58 2.46
N LYS A 186 -34.21 -2.84 2.54
CA LYS A 186 -33.44 -2.59 3.78
C LYS A 186 -33.24 -1.11 4.11
N GLY A 187 -34.13 -0.25 3.63
CA GLY A 187 -34.01 1.19 3.77
C GLY A 187 -33.94 1.67 5.22
N ASP A 188 -34.71 1.07 6.12
CA ASP A 188 -34.75 1.46 7.53
C ASP A 188 -33.46 1.08 8.27
N GLU A 189 -32.91 -0.10 7.99
CA GLU A 189 -31.65 -0.57 8.55
C GLU A 189 -30.47 0.28 8.07
N ILE A 190 -30.44 0.64 6.79
CA ILE A 190 -29.41 1.53 6.24
C ILE A 190 -29.51 2.94 6.81
N LYS A 191 -30.73 3.49 6.96
CA LYS A 191 -30.94 4.77 7.66
C LYS A 191 -30.43 4.71 9.09
N PHE A 192 -30.75 3.65 9.83
CA PHE A 192 -30.27 3.47 11.19
C PHE A 192 -28.74 3.37 11.24
N LEU A 193 -28.13 2.59 10.35
CA LEU A 193 -26.67 2.46 10.26
C LEU A 193 -26.00 3.81 9.96
N ALA A 194 -26.53 4.58 9.01
CA ALA A 194 -26.05 5.93 8.70
C ALA A 194 -26.21 6.91 9.88
N GLN A 195 -27.32 6.84 10.63
CA GLN A 195 -27.48 7.59 11.88
C GLN A 195 -26.43 7.20 12.92
N ARG A 196 -26.09 5.90 13.02
CA ARG A 196 -25.07 5.43 13.96
C ARG A 196 -23.66 5.84 13.56
N VAL A 197 -23.33 5.82 12.27
CA VAL A 197 -22.07 6.38 11.74
C VAL A 197 -21.95 7.86 12.09
N LYS A 198 -23.01 8.64 11.86
CA LYS A 198 -23.08 10.07 12.21
C LYS A 198 -22.83 10.33 13.70
N ALA A 199 -23.44 9.53 14.55
CA ALA A 199 -23.32 9.67 15.99
C ALA A 199 -22.01 9.09 16.56
N ALA A 200 -21.29 8.26 15.80
CA ALA A 200 -19.95 7.79 16.15
C ALA A 200 -18.84 8.81 15.78
N GLY A 201 -19.15 9.84 14.99
CA GLY A 201 -18.25 10.98 14.74
C GLY A 201 -17.87 11.22 13.27
N ALA A 202 -18.35 10.38 12.35
CA ALA A 202 -18.15 10.54 10.91
C ALA A 202 -19.38 11.15 10.23
N ASP A 203 -19.30 11.44 8.93
CA ASP A 203 -20.47 11.70 8.09
C ASP A 203 -20.80 10.45 7.28
N ALA A 204 -22.09 10.33 6.91
CA ALA A 204 -22.59 9.19 6.16
C ALA A 204 -23.23 9.65 4.85
N ILE A 205 -22.80 9.05 3.74
CA ILE A 205 -23.37 9.19 2.40
C ILE A 205 -24.09 7.88 2.07
N ILE A 206 -25.41 7.94 1.89
CA ILE A 206 -26.20 6.73 1.61
C ILE A 206 -26.13 6.41 0.12
N LEU A 207 -25.58 5.24 -0.20
CA LEU A 207 -25.49 4.69 -1.56
C LEU A 207 -26.57 3.63 -1.78
N GLU A 208 -27.42 3.86 -2.77
CA GLU A 208 -28.46 2.92 -3.15
C GLU A 208 -27.96 1.87 -4.16
N LEU A 209 -28.19 0.60 -3.83
CA LEU A 209 -27.89 -0.57 -4.67
C LEU A 209 -29.16 -1.36 -5.04
N SER A 210 -30.34 -0.73 -4.98
CA SER A 210 -31.64 -1.39 -5.17
C SER A 210 -31.78 -1.98 -6.58
N VAL A 211 -32.26 -3.22 -6.65
CA VAL A 211 -32.49 -3.94 -7.93
C VAL A 211 -33.98 -3.98 -8.33
N GLY A 212 -34.90 -3.66 -7.42
CA GLY A 212 -36.34 -3.69 -7.68
C GLY A 212 -36.90 -2.33 -8.10
N HIS A 213 -36.70 -1.31 -7.27
CA HIS A 213 -37.02 0.08 -7.61
C HIS A 213 -36.13 1.07 -6.87
N GLU A 214 -36.02 2.29 -7.41
CA GLU A 214 -35.31 3.40 -6.76
C GLU A 214 -36.19 4.04 -5.67
N VAL A 215 -35.65 4.24 -4.47
CA VAL A 215 -36.40 4.76 -3.32
C VAL A 215 -36.55 6.28 -3.27
N GLY A 216 -35.72 7.01 -4.02
CA GLY A 216 -35.84 8.46 -4.21
C GLY A 216 -35.37 9.35 -3.06
N TRP A 217 -34.84 8.78 -1.96
CA TRP A 217 -34.34 9.53 -0.81
C TRP A 217 -32.85 9.30 -0.50
N ALA A 218 -32.15 8.45 -1.25
CA ALA A 218 -30.73 8.21 -1.08
C ALA A 218 -29.90 9.42 -1.53
N ASP A 219 -28.72 9.62 -0.92
CA ASP A 219 -27.79 10.67 -1.34
C ASP A 219 -27.21 10.36 -2.74
N ILE A 220 -26.94 9.08 -3.00
CA ILE A 220 -26.55 8.56 -4.31
C ILE A 220 -27.57 7.50 -4.73
N SER A 221 -28.41 7.84 -5.71
CA SER A 221 -29.47 6.97 -6.21
C SER A 221 -28.98 5.98 -7.28
N VAL A 222 -29.77 4.94 -7.55
CA VAL A 222 -29.50 3.97 -8.64
C VAL A 222 -29.33 4.69 -9.98
N SER A 223 -30.17 5.68 -10.27
CA SER A 223 -30.07 6.47 -11.51
C SER A 223 -28.70 7.14 -11.65
N ASN A 224 -28.16 7.68 -10.56
CA ASN A 224 -26.83 8.29 -10.58
C ASN A 224 -25.74 7.24 -10.80
N VAL A 225 -25.83 6.10 -10.09
CA VAL A 225 -24.90 4.96 -10.24
C VAL A 225 -24.84 4.49 -11.69
N VAL A 226 -25.98 4.17 -12.30
CA VAL A 226 -25.98 3.54 -13.65
C VAL A 226 -25.73 4.54 -14.78
N SER A 227 -25.89 5.84 -14.52
CA SER A 227 -25.46 6.88 -15.46
C SER A 227 -23.95 6.83 -15.76
N LYS A 228 -23.14 6.33 -14.82
CA LYS A 228 -21.68 6.19 -14.98
C LYS A 228 -21.27 5.18 -16.04
N VAL A 229 -22.18 4.27 -16.38
CA VAL A 229 -22.04 3.26 -17.47
C VAL A 229 -22.98 3.55 -18.64
N GLY A 230 -23.51 4.78 -18.75
CA GLY A 230 -24.34 5.22 -19.87
C GLY A 230 -25.72 4.57 -19.93
N LYS A 231 -26.24 4.08 -18.81
CA LYS A 231 -27.57 3.46 -18.69
C LYS A 231 -28.54 4.37 -17.94
N LYS A 232 -29.84 4.11 -18.09
CA LYS A 232 -30.91 4.72 -17.29
C LYS A 232 -31.50 3.66 -16.36
N LYS A 233 -32.17 4.10 -15.28
CA LYS A 233 -32.78 3.16 -14.31
C LYS A 233 -33.83 2.24 -14.96
N GLU A 234 -34.53 2.70 -15.99
CA GLU A 234 -35.51 1.89 -16.71
C GLU A 234 -34.85 0.70 -17.43
N ASP A 235 -33.61 0.86 -17.88
CA ASP A 235 -32.83 -0.22 -18.51
C ASP A 235 -32.45 -1.30 -17.50
N ILE A 236 -32.35 -0.95 -16.21
CA ILE A 236 -31.95 -1.85 -15.12
C ILE A 236 -33.13 -2.67 -14.64
N PHE A 237 -34.27 -2.01 -14.38
CA PHE A 237 -35.47 -2.68 -13.86
C PHE A 237 -36.19 -3.54 -14.92
N ALA A 238 -35.80 -3.41 -16.20
CA ALA A 238 -36.25 -4.30 -17.26
C ALA A 238 -35.47 -5.64 -17.33
N LEU A 239 -34.33 -5.75 -16.63
CA LEU A 239 -33.50 -6.95 -16.62
C LEU A 239 -33.93 -7.93 -15.54
N ASP A 240 -33.40 -9.16 -15.63
CA ASP A 240 -33.42 -10.07 -14.50
C ASP A 240 -32.52 -9.54 -13.35
N ARG A 241 -32.72 -10.07 -12.15
CA ARG A 241 -31.98 -9.60 -10.97
C ARG A 241 -30.46 -9.67 -11.13
N LYS A 242 -29.98 -10.67 -11.87
CA LYS A 242 -28.55 -10.85 -12.14
C LYS A 242 -28.03 -9.73 -13.04
N GLY A 243 -28.64 -9.51 -14.20
CA GLY A 243 -28.23 -8.44 -15.12
C GLY A 243 -28.34 -7.05 -14.48
N ALA A 244 -29.37 -6.81 -13.67
CA ALA A 244 -29.50 -5.58 -12.90
C ALA A 244 -28.35 -5.40 -11.89
N SER A 245 -28.04 -6.45 -11.13
CA SER A 245 -26.94 -6.47 -10.15
C SER A 245 -25.58 -6.16 -10.80
N ASP A 246 -25.30 -6.73 -11.97
CA ASP A 246 -24.02 -6.53 -12.67
C ASP A 246 -23.83 -5.07 -13.10
N LEU A 247 -24.85 -4.46 -13.73
CA LEU A 247 -24.77 -3.07 -14.16
C LEU A 247 -24.71 -2.07 -13.00
N ILE A 248 -25.40 -2.35 -11.89
CA ILE A 248 -25.32 -1.53 -10.68
C ILE A 248 -23.90 -1.62 -10.09
N ALA A 249 -23.33 -2.82 -10.01
CA ALA A 249 -21.97 -3.00 -9.49
C ALA A 249 -20.94 -2.25 -10.35
N GLU A 250 -21.01 -2.36 -11.69
CA GLU A 250 -20.12 -1.64 -12.61
C GLU A 250 -20.21 -0.12 -12.47
N GLY A 251 -21.44 0.41 -12.41
CA GLY A 251 -21.66 1.84 -12.20
C GLY A 251 -21.14 2.31 -10.84
N ALA A 252 -21.32 1.50 -9.80
CA ALA A 252 -20.93 1.85 -8.44
C ALA A 252 -19.42 1.77 -8.24
N ILE A 253 -18.73 0.79 -8.84
CA ILE A 253 -17.26 0.70 -8.86
C ILE A 253 -16.68 2.00 -9.41
N LYS A 254 -17.15 2.45 -10.58
CA LYS A 254 -16.66 3.68 -11.20
C LYS A 254 -16.93 4.92 -10.35
N LEU A 255 -18.16 5.05 -9.85
CA LEU A 255 -18.54 6.20 -9.02
C LEU A 255 -17.72 6.27 -7.73
N VAL A 256 -17.61 5.15 -7.02
CA VAL A 256 -16.93 5.09 -5.73
C VAL A 256 -15.42 5.23 -5.92
N GLY A 257 -14.84 4.65 -6.97
CA GLY A 257 -13.45 4.86 -7.35
C GLY A 257 -13.12 6.32 -7.63
N GLU A 258 -13.99 7.04 -8.38
CA GLU A 258 -13.86 8.49 -8.60
C GLU A 258 -13.85 9.25 -7.25
N MET A 259 -14.78 8.94 -6.35
CA MET A 259 -14.84 9.59 -5.02
C MET A 259 -13.60 9.34 -4.16
N VAL A 260 -13.03 8.14 -4.20
CA VAL A 260 -11.78 7.81 -3.49
C VAL A 260 -10.60 8.59 -4.09
N SER A 261 -10.48 8.62 -5.42
CA SER A 261 -9.41 9.36 -6.10
C SER A 261 -9.45 10.88 -5.85
N GLU A 262 -10.65 11.43 -5.65
CA GLU A 262 -10.87 12.84 -5.34
C GLU A 262 -10.71 13.16 -3.83
N GLY A 263 -10.39 12.16 -3.00
CA GLY A 263 -10.27 12.32 -1.54
C GLY A 263 -11.60 12.64 -0.83
N LYS A 264 -12.73 12.30 -1.45
CA LYS A 264 -14.08 12.56 -0.94
C LYS A 264 -14.65 11.41 -0.10
N LEU A 265 -13.94 10.30 -0.01
CA LEU A 265 -14.37 9.10 0.70
C LEU A 265 -13.23 8.53 1.55
N ASP A 266 -13.51 8.25 2.82
CA ASP A 266 -12.55 7.67 3.77
C ASP A 266 -12.86 6.20 4.10
N GLY A 267 -14.08 5.73 3.85
CA GLY A 267 -14.46 4.35 4.14
C GLY A 267 -15.81 3.94 3.56
N ILE A 268 -16.10 2.64 3.57
CA ILE A 268 -17.39 2.08 3.14
C ILE A 268 -17.89 1.03 4.15
N VAL A 269 -19.19 1.10 4.47
CA VAL A 269 -19.89 0.04 5.20
C VAL A 269 -21.17 -0.32 4.44
N ALA A 270 -21.44 -1.61 4.30
CA ALA A 270 -22.64 -2.08 3.60
C ALA A 270 -23.40 -3.13 4.41
N TYR A 271 -24.73 -3.19 4.24
CA TYR A 271 -25.57 -4.22 4.84
C TYR A 271 -26.49 -4.86 3.80
N GLY A 272 -26.45 -6.18 3.70
CA GLY A 272 -27.30 -6.92 2.77
C GLY A 272 -27.20 -8.43 2.92
N GLY A 273 -28.23 -9.14 2.42
CA GLY A 273 -28.14 -10.58 2.19
C GLY A 273 -27.21 -10.92 1.02
N SER A 274 -27.36 -12.09 0.41
CA SER A 274 -26.46 -12.55 -0.68
C SER A 274 -26.35 -11.56 -1.86
N MET A 275 -27.47 -11.03 -2.38
CA MET A 275 -27.45 -10.09 -3.51
C MET A 275 -26.77 -8.76 -3.17
N GLY A 276 -27.12 -8.17 -2.02
CA GLY A 276 -26.54 -6.90 -1.59
C GLY A 276 -25.05 -7.03 -1.28
N ALA A 277 -24.64 -8.16 -0.70
CA ALA A 277 -23.23 -8.47 -0.47
C ALA A 277 -22.47 -8.61 -1.79
N SER A 278 -23.01 -9.37 -2.76
CA SER A 278 -22.38 -9.54 -4.08
C SER A 278 -22.09 -8.21 -4.78
N ILE A 279 -23.04 -7.27 -4.76
CA ILE A 279 -22.86 -5.94 -5.36
C ILE A 279 -21.85 -5.11 -4.55
N ALA A 280 -22.06 -5.01 -3.23
CA ALA A 280 -21.25 -4.15 -2.38
C ALA A 280 -19.79 -4.60 -2.30
N THR A 281 -19.52 -5.91 -2.22
CA THR A 281 -18.15 -6.39 -2.14
C THR A 281 -17.39 -6.27 -3.45
N ARG A 282 -18.06 -6.34 -4.61
CA ARG A 282 -17.41 -6.00 -5.89
C ARG A 282 -16.91 -4.56 -5.93
N ILE A 283 -17.61 -3.63 -5.29
CA ILE A 283 -17.11 -2.26 -5.10
C ILE A 283 -15.89 -2.29 -4.18
N MET A 284 -16.03 -2.91 -3.01
CA MET A 284 -14.97 -2.95 -1.99
C MET A 284 -13.67 -3.61 -2.48
N GLN A 285 -13.77 -4.65 -3.33
CA GLN A 285 -12.64 -5.36 -3.91
C GLN A 285 -11.80 -4.48 -4.85
N THR A 286 -12.38 -3.42 -5.41
CA THR A 286 -11.66 -2.46 -6.28
C THR A 286 -11.04 -1.31 -5.52
N LEU A 287 -11.24 -1.24 -4.20
CA LEU A 287 -10.67 -0.20 -3.36
C LEU A 287 -9.26 -0.59 -2.91
N PRO A 288 -8.35 0.40 -2.72
CA PRO A 288 -6.98 0.12 -2.30
C PRO A 288 -6.89 -0.73 -1.03
N ILE A 289 -5.85 -1.56 -0.95
CA ILE A 289 -5.53 -2.31 0.27
C ILE A 289 -5.31 -1.33 1.43
N GLY A 290 -5.87 -1.66 2.59
CA GLY A 290 -5.88 -0.80 3.77
C GLY A 290 -7.00 0.24 3.79
N PHE A 291 -7.77 0.41 2.70
CA PHE A 291 -8.94 1.27 2.71
C PHE A 291 -10.05 0.68 3.62
N PRO A 292 -10.59 1.44 4.59
CA PRO A 292 -11.61 0.95 5.51
C PRO A 292 -12.89 0.45 4.83
N LYS A 293 -13.15 -0.86 4.91
CA LYS A 293 -14.30 -1.50 4.27
C LYS A 293 -14.89 -2.63 5.12
N ILE A 294 -16.18 -2.49 5.45
CA ILE A 294 -16.94 -3.46 6.26
C ILE A 294 -18.19 -3.94 5.50
N MET A 295 -18.35 -5.24 5.33
CA MET A 295 -19.54 -5.86 4.77
C MET A 295 -20.31 -6.63 5.85
N LEU A 296 -21.53 -6.18 6.16
CA LEU A 296 -22.47 -6.93 6.99
C LEU A 296 -23.35 -7.83 6.13
N THR A 297 -23.22 -9.14 6.24
CA THR A 297 -24.05 -10.06 5.46
C THR A 297 -24.40 -11.36 6.17
N THR A 298 -25.61 -11.85 5.93
CA THR A 298 -26.06 -13.18 6.38
C THR A 298 -25.24 -14.32 5.77
N MET A 299 -24.44 -14.05 4.74
CA MET A 299 -23.49 -14.99 4.14
C MET A 299 -22.15 -15.10 4.89
N ALA A 300 -21.89 -14.24 5.89
CA ALA A 300 -20.58 -14.16 6.55
C ALA A 300 -20.26 -15.40 7.40
N SER A 301 -21.27 -16.15 7.84
CA SER A 301 -21.12 -17.44 8.52
C SER A 301 -21.14 -18.61 7.52
N GLY A 302 -20.36 -18.49 6.44
CA GLY A 302 -20.30 -19.44 5.33
C GLY A 302 -19.02 -19.27 4.51
N ASP A 303 -19.04 -19.69 3.24
CA ASP A 303 -17.93 -19.41 2.32
C ASP A 303 -17.94 -17.93 1.92
N VAL A 304 -16.91 -17.20 2.37
CA VAL A 304 -16.74 -15.77 2.10
C VAL A 304 -15.72 -15.47 1.00
N ALA A 305 -15.05 -16.49 0.45
CA ALA A 305 -13.98 -16.29 -0.53
C ALA A 305 -14.41 -15.47 -1.76
N PRO A 306 -15.62 -15.67 -2.36
CA PRO A 306 -16.05 -14.85 -3.49
C PRO A 306 -16.32 -13.37 -3.15
N TYR A 307 -16.63 -13.08 -1.88
CA TYR A 307 -16.93 -11.72 -1.42
C TYR A 307 -15.66 -10.97 -1.01
N VAL A 308 -14.72 -11.64 -0.33
CA VAL A 308 -13.46 -11.03 0.09
C VAL A 308 -12.49 -10.96 -1.09
N GLY A 309 -12.40 -12.04 -1.87
CA GLY A 309 -11.38 -12.21 -2.89
C GLY A 309 -10.00 -12.19 -2.25
N THR A 310 -9.21 -11.22 -2.69
CA THR A 310 -7.81 -10.93 -2.37
C THR A 310 -7.67 -9.58 -1.64
N SER A 311 -8.79 -8.92 -1.36
CA SER A 311 -8.85 -7.63 -0.65
C SER A 311 -8.99 -7.83 0.86
N ASP A 312 -8.72 -6.79 1.65
CA ASP A 312 -8.80 -6.80 3.11
C ASP A 312 -10.20 -6.36 3.61
N ILE A 313 -11.26 -7.05 3.15
CA ILE A 313 -12.66 -6.77 3.52
C ILE A 313 -13.01 -7.37 4.89
N CYS A 314 -13.50 -6.55 5.81
CA CYS A 314 -14.00 -7.03 7.10
C CYS A 314 -15.45 -7.53 6.97
N MET A 315 -15.64 -8.83 7.13
CA MET A 315 -16.97 -9.48 7.09
C MET A 315 -17.58 -9.54 8.49
N LEU A 316 -18.82 -9.06 8.64
CA LEU A 316 -19.56 -9.10 9.91
C LEU A 316 -20.90 -9.83 9.73
N TYR A 317 -21.16 -10.85 10.55
CA TYR A 317 -22.41 -11.60 10.51
C TYR A 317 -23.53 -10.88 11.32
N PRO A 318 -24.62 -10.43 10.68
CA PRO A 318 -25.68 -9.64 11.33
C PRO A 318 -26.69 -10.48 12.11
N ILE A 319 -26.56 -11.82 12.08
CA ILE A 319 -27.48 -12.82 12.65
C ILE A 319 -28.86 -12.87 11.99
N ALA A 320 -29.52 -11.72 11.81
CA ALA A 320 -30.84 -11.62 11.20
C ALA A 320 -30.80 -10.89 9.84
N GLU A 321 -31.67 -11.34 8.93
CA GLU A 321 -31.77 -10.83 7.54
C GLU A 321 -32.45 -9.47 7.44
N ALA A 322 -33.40 -9.17 8.33
CA ALA A 322 -34.21 -7.95 8.27
C ALA A 322 -34.79 -7.56 9.64
N GLY A 323 -35.15 -6.29 9.75
CA GLY A 323 -35.85 -5.67 10.87
C GLY A 323 -34.92 -5.05 11.91
N LEU A 324 -35.28 -3.84 12.36
CA LEU A 324 -34.62 -3.18 13.50
C LEU A 324 -35.22 -3.65 14.84
N ASN A 325 -34.62 -4.67 15.42
CA ASN A 325 -34.98 -5.25 16.70
C ASN A 325 -33.86 -5.07 17.74
N LYS A 326 -34.06 -5.59 18.96
CA LYS A 326 -33.09 -5.47 20.07
C LYS A 326 -31.69 -5.99 19.70
N VAL A 327 -31.61 -7.02 18.87
CA VAL A 327 -30.36 -7.66 18.45
C VAL A 327 -29.72 -6.88 17.30
N THR A 328 -30.44 -6.67 16.20
CA THR A 328 -29.88 -6.02 15.00
C THR A 328 -29.44 -4.58 15.24
N ARG A 329 -30.15 -3.83 16.10
CA ARG A 329 -29.70 -2.47 16.50
C ARG A 329 -28.33 -2.47 17.16
N GLY A 330 -28.06 -3.44 18.04
CA GLY A 330 -26.76 -3.57 18.69
C GLY A 330 -25.65 -3.87 17.68
N ILE A 331 -25.90 -4.80 16.76
CA ILE A 331 -24.90 -5.21 15.76
C ILE A 331 -24.63 -4.07 14.76
N LEU A 332 -25.66 -3.43 14.23
CA LEU A 332 -25.51 -2.28 13.31
C LEU A 332 -24.80 -1.10 14.00
N ASN A 333 -25.07 -0.87 15.29
CA ASN A 333 -24.36 0.15 16.06
C ASN A 333 -22.87 -0.16 16.23
N ASN A 334 -22.53 -1.43 16.50
CA ASN A 334 -21.13 -1.85 16.60
C ASN A 334 -20.41 -1.73 15.25
N ALA A 335 -21.07 -2.07 14.15
CA ALA A 335 -20.50 -1.93 12.81
C ALA A 335 -20.22 -0.47 12.44
N ALA A 336 -21.12 0.45 12.80
CA ALA A 336 -20.89 1.88 12.66
C ALA A 336 -19.67 2.34 13.48
N GLY A 337 -19.56 1.91 14.74
CA GLY A 337 -18.39 2.21 15.56
C GLY A 337 -17.09 1.63 14.98
N ALA A 338 -17.15 0.42 14.43
CA ALA A 338 -16.01 -0.26 13.82
C ALA A 338 -15.50 0.50 12.59
N VAL A 339 -16.37 0.83 11.63
CA VAL A 339 -15.94 1.56 10.42
C VAL A 339 -15.43 2.96 10.77
N VAL A 340 -16.05 3.65 11.73
CA VAL A 340 -15.55 4.96 12.21
C VAL A 340 -14.19 4.83 12.89
N GLY A 341 -13.96 3.76 13.66
CA GLY A 341 -12.66 3.45 14.23
C GLY A 341 -11.59 3.19 13.18
N MET A 342 -11.92 2.42 12.12
CA MET A 342 -11.00 2.14 11.02
C MET A 342 -10.59 3.42 10.26
N VAL A 343 -11.54 4.30 9.91
CA VAL A 343 -11.21 5.58 9.22
C VAL A 343 -10.51 6.59 10.11
N SER A 344 -10.56 6.40 11.43
CA SER A 344 -9.93 7.25 12.44
C SER A 344 -8.66 6.62 13.02
N ALA A 345 -8.13 5.58 12.38
CA ALA A 345 -6.90 4.94 12.80
C ALA A 345 -5.76 5.97 12.86
N PRO A 346 -4.87 5.90 13.87
CA PRO A 346 -3.76 6.83 14.01
C PRO A 346 -2.83 6.73 12.80
N VAL A 347 -2.27 7.87 12.40
CA VAL A 347 -1.24 7.90 11.36
C VAL A 347 0.01 7.19 11.90
N MET A 348 0.63 6.37 11.04
CA MET A 348 1.89 5.70 11.37
C MET A 348 3.04 6.71 11.26
N GLU A 349 3.46 7.28 12.38
CA GLU A 349 4.59 8.23 12.43
C GLU A 349 5.92 7.49 12.60
N GLY A 350 6.97 7.96 11.93
CA GLY A 350 8.34 7.46 12.12
C GLY A 350 8.62 6.08 11.52
N ILE A 351 7.73 5.57 10.65
CA ILE A 351 7.99 4.37 9.86
C ILE A 351 8.63 4.80 8.53
N GLU A 352 9.82 4.29 8.25
CA GLU A 352 10.47 4.45 6.95
C GLU A 352 9.79 3.53 5.94
N GLU A 353 9.27 4.08 4.84
CA GLU A 353 8.74 3.29 3.73
C GLU A 353 9.89 2.79 2.86
N LYS A 354 10.06 1.46 2.79
CA LYS A 354 11.04 0.82 1.91
C LYS A 354 10.34 0.25 0.68
N PRO A 355 11.04 0.10 -0.46
CA PRO A 355 10.51 -0.61 -1.60
C PRO A 355 10.17 -2.05 -1.21
N LEU A 356 8.96 -2.50 -1.57
CA LEU A 356 8.45 -3.82 -1.20
C LEU A 356 8.75 -4.84 -2.30
N ILE A 357 9.25 -6.00 -1.87
CA ILE A 357 9.56 -7.16 -2.72
C ILE A 357 8.56 -8.27 -2.46
N GLY A 358 7.94 -8.77 -3.53
CA GLY A 358 7.07 -9.94 -3.47
C GLY A 358 7.91 -11.22 -3.42
N CYS A 359 7.51 -12.18 -2.58
CA CYS A 359 8.14 -13.50 -2.54
C CYS A 359 7.09 -14.61 -2.37
N MET A 360 7.15 -15.63 -3.23
CA MET A 360 6.23 -16.79 -3.15
C MET A 360 6.87 -17.97 -2.42
N MET A 361 6.13 -18.60 -1.52
CA MET A 361 6.60 -19.68 -0.66
C MET A 361 5.65 -20.88 -0.66
N PHE A 362 6.19 -22.08 -0.50
CA PHE A 362 5.47 -23.28 -0.10
C PHE A 362 6.28 -24.04 0.96
N GLY A 363 5.65 -24.98 1.68
CA GLY A 363 6.33 -25.72 2.75
C GLY A 363 7.65 -26.34 2.30
N VAL A 364 7.67 -26.89 1.08
CA VAL A 364 8.83 -27.57 0.47
C VAL A 364 9.94 -26.63 -0.02
N THR A 365 9.71 -25.31 -0.05
CA THR A 365 10.65 -24.27 -0.50
C THR A 365 11.02 -23.27 0.60
N THR A 366 10.54 -23.49 1.83
CA THR A 366 10.76 -22.59 2.98
C THR A 366 12.23 -22.20 3.17
N PRO A 367 13.22 -23.12 3.14
CA PRO A 367 14.62 -22.74 3.33
C PRO A 367 15.12 -21.73 2.29
N CYS A 368 14.78 -21.93 1.01
CA CYS A 368 15.15 -21.01 -0.07
C CYS A 368 14.54 -19.62 0.13
N VAL A 369 13.24 -19.57 0.42
CA VAL A 369 12.51 -18.31 0.65
C VAL A 369 13.10 -17.52 1.81
N LEU A 370 13.32 -18.16 2.96
CA LEU A 370 13.83 -17.45 4.15
C LEU A 370 15.24 -16.91 3.92
N HIS A 371 16.09 -17.67 3.23
CA HIS A 371 17.45 -17.25 2.94
C HIS A 371 17.48 -16.08 1.95
N ALA A 372 16.75 -16.19 0.83
CA ALA A 372 16.65 -15.12 -0.16
C ALA A 372 16.03 -13.84 0.44
N SER A 373 15.01 -14.00 1.29
CA SER A 373 14.38 -12.89 2.01
C SER A 373 15.38 -12.15 2.89
N SER A 374 16.19 -12.89 3.68
CA SER A 374 17.20 -12.28 4.53
C SER A 374 18.23 -11.46 3.75
N VAL A 375 18.60 -11.88 2.53
CA VAL A 375 19.51 -11.12 1.67
C VAL A 375 18.88 -9.80 1.23
N MET A 376 17.61 -9.83 0.83
CA MET A 376 16.86 -8.64 0.42
C MET A 376 16.64 -7.65 1.58
N GLU A 377 16.29 -8.13 2.78
CA GLU A 377 16.13 -7.28 3.97
C GLU A 377 17.43 -6.57 4.34
N LYS A 378 18.56 -7.30 4.33
CA LYS A 378 19.90 -6.73 4.57
C LYS A 378 20.28 -5.68 3.53
N ALA A 379 19.71 -5.76 2.32
CA ALA A 379 19.90 -4.79 1.25
C ALA A 379 18.96 -3.57 1.35
N GLY A 380 18.08 -3.50 2.35
CA GLY A 380 17.23 -2.33 2.61
C GLY A 380 15.85 -2.39 1.98
N TYR A 381 15.34 -3.58 1.66
CA TYR A 381 13.99 -3.79 1.13
C TYR A 381 13.07 -4.39 2.20
N ASP A 382 11.78 -4.10 2.10
CA ASP A 382 10.76 -4.86 2.82
C ASP A 382 10.31 -6.05 1.96
N LEU A 383 9.85 -7.13 2.60
CA LEU A 383 9.31 -8.30 1.89
C LEU A 383 7.89 -8.62 2.32
N ILE A 384 7.10 -9.04 1.34
CA ILE A 384 5.83 -9.71 1.54
C ILE A 384 5.94 -11.14 1.03
N ILE A 385 5.90 -12.09 1.97
CA ILE A 385 5.99 -13.52 1.68
C ILE A 385 4.57 -14.09 1.65
N ASN A 386 4.11 -14.47 0.45
CA ASN A 386 2.80 -15.09 0.27
C ASN A 386 2.92 -16.61 0.13
N HIS A 387 2.03 -17.31 0.82
CA HIS A 387 1.90 -18.76 0.68
C HIS A 387 1.20 -19.08 -0.64
N ALA A 388 1.81 -19.91 -1.49
CA ALA A 388 1.32 -20.28 -2.82
C ALA A 388 0.09 -21.24 -2.79
N VAL A 389 -0.97 -20.85 -2.10
CA VAL A 389 -2.19 -21.69 -1.90
C VAL A 389 -3.35 -21.26 -2.82
N GLY A 390 -3.04 -20.74 -3.99
CA GLY A 390 -3.96 -20.19 -4.97
C GLY A 390 -4.35 -18.74 -4.65
N SER A 391 -4.85 -18.48 -3.44
CA SER A 391 -5.16 -17.11 -3.01
C SER A 391 -3.91 -16.24 -2.88
N GLY A 392 -2.79 -16.82 -2.44
CA GLY A 392 -1.54 -16.08 -2.29
C GLY A 392 -0.98 -15.61 -3.63
N GLY A 393 -0.98 -16.47 -4.66
CA GLY A 393 -0.59 -16.09 -6.02
C GLY A 393 -1.50 -15.00 -6.59
N ARG A 394 -2.83 -15.17 -6.52
CA ARG A 394 -3.78 -14.13 -6.97
C ARG A 394 -3.53 -12.78 -6.28
N SER A 395 -3.34 -12.81 -4.96
CA SER A 395 -3.06 -11.59 -4.18
C SER A 395 -1.75 -10.95 -4.63
N MET A 396 -0.71 -11.73 -4.92
CA MET A 396 0.57 -11.21 -5.40
C MET A 396 0.44 -10.54 -6.77
N GLU A 397 -0.26 -11.17 -7.72
CA GLU A 397 -0.50 -10.59 -9.05
C GLU A 397 -1.27 -9.26 -8.97
N GLU A 398 -2.23 -9.14 -8.04
CA GLU A 398 -2.95 -7.89 -7.82
C GLU A 398 -2.10 -6.82 -7.12
N LEU A 399 -1.34 -7.17 -6.09
CA LEU A 399 -0.41 -6.24 -5.43
C LEU A 399 0.63 -5.67 -6.40
N ILE A 400 1.07 -6.47 -7.38
CA ILE A 400 1.92 -6.00 -8.48
C ILE A 400 1.18 -4.98 -9.34
N ARG A 401 -0.08 -5.26 -9.74
CA ARG A 401 -0.88 -4.36 -10.57
C ARG A 401 -1.26 -3.06 -9.87
N ASP A 402 -1.45 -3.11 -8.57
CA ASP A 402 -1.74 -1.95 -7.73
C ASP A 402 -0.49 -1.11 -7.44
N GLY A 403 0.70 -1.56 -7.86
CA GLY A 403 1.95 -0.82 -7.76
C GLY A 403 2.64 -0.89 -6.40
N TYR A 404 2.24 -1.83 -5.53
CA TYR A 404 2.92 -2.04 -4.24
C TYR A 404 4.26 -2.76 -4.41
N ILE A 405 4.37 -3.67 -5.38
CA ILE A 405 5.55 -4.52 -5.55
C ILE A 405 6.54 -3.90 -6.56
N THR A 406 7.78 -3.74 -6.13
CA THR A 406 8.87 -3.15 -6.94
C THR A 406 9.80 -4.17 -7.57
N GLY A 407 9.78 -5.42 -7.07
CA GLY A 407 10.53 -6.55 -7.58
C GLY A 407 9.96 -7.86 -7.06
N MET A 408 10.19 -8.95 -7.80
CA MET A 408 9.57 -10.25 -7.51
C MET A 408 10.60 -11.38 -7.41
N LEU A 409 10.62 -12.06 -6.26
CA LEU A 409 11.25 -13.37 -6.05
C LEU A 409 10.19 -14.46 -6.16
N ASP A 410 9.89 -14.88 -7.38
CA ASP A 410 8.89 -15.90 -7.63
C ASP A 410 9.49 -17.31 -7.50
N ILE A 411 9.95 -17.64 -6.29
CA ILE A 411 10.67 -18.89 -5.98
C ILE A 411 9.74 -20.11 -6.13
N THR A 412 8.44 -19.92 -5.88
CA THR A 412 7.47 -20.99 -5.74
C THR A 412 6.30 -20.75 -6.69
N THR A 413 6.26 -21.50 -7.79
CA THR A 413 5.29 -21.31 -8.87
C THR A 413 4.29 -22.46 -9.02
N HIS A 414 4.18 -23.35 -8.02
CA HIS A 414 3.38 -24.58 -8.13
C HIS A 414 1.89 -24.37 -8.42
N GLU A 415 1.34 -23.20 -8.12
CA GLU A 415 -0.06 -22.84 -8.42
C GLU A 415 -0.37 -22.95 -9.92
N ILE A 416 0.66 -22.86 -10.79
CA ILE A 416 0.56 -23.12 -12.24
C ILE A 416 0.28 -24.61 -12.51
N ALA A 417 0.95 -25.52 -11.81
CA ALA A 417 0.71 -26.95 -11.97
C ALA A 417 -0.70 -27.31 -11.54
N ASP A 418 -1.16 -26.77 -10.41
CA ASP A 418 -2.53 -26.97 -9.92
C ASP A 418 -3.59 -26.46 -10.91
N GLU A 419 -3.42 -25.25 -11.48
CA GLU A 419 -4.31 -24.72 -12.52
C GLU A 419 -4.35 -25.62 -13.77
N MET A 420 -3.19 -26.05 -14.26
CA MET A 420 -3.09 -26.83 -15.49
C MET A 420 -3.57 -28.28 -15.34
N LEU A 421 -3.42 -28.85 -14.15
CA LEU A 421 -3.56 -30.30 -13.92
C LEU A 421 -4.74 -30.66 -12.99
N GLY A 422 -5.50 -29.67 -12.54
CA GLY A 422 -6.72 -29.86 -11.74
C GLY A 422 -6.47 -30.04 -10.24
N GLY A 423 -5.41 -29.43 -9.71
CA GLY A 423 -5.17 -29.31 -8.28
C GLY A 423 -6.07 -28.26 -7.62
N VAL A 424 -6.11 -28.26 -6.29
CA VAL A 424 -7.04 -27.42 -5.50
C VAL A 424 -6.47 -26.04 -5.14
N LEU A 425 -5.17 -25.82 -5.33
CA LEU A 425 -4.46 -24.58 -5.00
C LEU A 425 -4.15 -23.74 -6.25
N SER A 426 -5.08 -23.71 -7.21
CA SER A 426 -4.95 -22.86 -8.41
C SER A 426 -4.97 -21.37 -8.06
N ALA A 427 -4.05 -20.60 -8.66
CA ALA A 427 -4.06 -19.14 -8.67
C ALA A 427 -4.72 -18.55 -9.93
N GLY A 428 -5.31 -19.39 -10.79
CA GLY A 428 -5.94 -18.97 -12.04
C GLY A 428 -4.95 -18.72 -13.18
N PRO A 429 -5.46 -18.37 -14.38
CA PRO A 429 -4.67 -18.29 -15.61
C PRO A 429 -3.65 -17.15 -15.63
N ASP A 430 -3.86 -16.10 -14.83
CA ASP A 430 -3.02 -14.91 -14.79
C ASP A 430 -1.80 -15.06 -13.86
N ARG A 431 -1.62 -16.23 -13.25
CA ARG A 431 -0.44 -16.49 -12.43
C ARG A 431 0.84 -16.32 -13.26
N MET A 432 1.82 -15.60 -12.71
CA MET A 432 3.11 -15.26 -13.30
C MET A 432 3.00 -14.31 -14.52
N THR A 433 2.00 -13.42 -14.58
CA THR A 433 1.89 -12.47 -15.71
C THR A 433 2.10 -11.01 -15.32
N ALA A 434 1.65 -10.56 -14.13
CA ALA A 434 1.62 -9.13 -13.78
C ALA A 434 3.00 -8.48 -13.80
N ALA A 435 4.02 -9.13 -13.23
CA ALA A 435 5.39 -8.59 -13.21
C ALA A 435 5.95 -8.43 -14.62
N GLY A 436 5.74 -9.44 -15.47
CA GLY A 436 6.15 -9.41 -16.87
C GLY A 436 5.41 -8.34 -17.66
N GLU A 437 4.09 -8.22 -17.48
CA GLU A 437 3.23 -7.23 -18.14
C GLU A 437 3.63 -5.79 -17.79
N LEU A 438 3.92 -5.51 -16.52
CA LEU A 438 4.24 -4.16 -16.03
C LEU A 438 5.73 -3.83 -16.06
N GLY A 439 6.58 -4.78 -16.46
CA GLY A 439 8.03 -4.59 -16.54
C GLY A 439 8.73 -4.55 -15.18
N ILE A 440 8.10 -5.11 -14.15
CA ILE A 440 8.71 -5.27 -12.82
C ILE A 440 9.80 -6.34 -12.89
N PRO A 441 11.03 -6.08 -12.39
CA PRO A 441 12.07 -7.09 -12.30
C PRO A 441 11.61 -8.36 -11.58
N GLN A 442 11.81 -9.52 -12.21
CA GLN A 442 11.42 -10.80 -11.63
C GLN A 442 12.49 -11.87 -11.78
N VAL A 443 12.74 -12.60 -10.70
CA VAL A 443 13.55 -13.81 -10.69
C VAL A 443 12.67 -14.97 -10.25
N ILE A 444 12.53 -15.96 -11.11
CA ILE A 444 11.57 -17.06 -10.99
C ILE A 444 12.31 -18.38 -10.80
N ALA A 445 11.73 -19.31 -10.06
CA ALA A 445 12.21 -20.68 -9.97
C ALA A 445 11.03 -21.68 -9.97
N PRO A 446 11.25 -22.95 -10.35
CA PRO A 446 10.17 -23.94 -10.50
C PRO A 446 9.72 -24.55 -9.15
N GLY A 447 9.80 -23.81 -8.05
CA GLY A 447 9.61 -24.34 -6.71
C GLY A 447 8.22 -24.94 -6.50
N GLY A 448 8.19 -26.20 -6.03
CA GLY A 448 6.96 -26.94 -5.78
C GLY A 448 6.21 -27.41 -7.03
N LEU A 449 6.63 -27.04 -8.26
CA LEU A 449 5.99 -27.51 -9.51
C LEU A 449 6.07 -29.02 -9.69
N ASP A 450 6.85 -29.69 -8.84
CA ASP A 450 6.98 -31.14 -8.77
C ASP A 450 5.72 -31.82 -8.18
N LEU A 451 4.76 -31.05 -7.65
CA LEU A 451 3.57 -31.52 -6.94
C LEU A 451 2.25 -30.93 -7.50
N ILE A 452 1.22 -31.77 -7.56
CA ILE A 452 -0.19 -31.39 -7.74
C ILE A 452 -0.88 -31.53 -6.38
N ASN A 453 -1.57 -30.48 -5.92
CA ASN A 453 -2.11 -30.45 -4.57
C ASN A 453 -3.60 -30.79 -4.52
N PHE A 454 -3.97 -31.60 -3.52
CA PHE A 454 -5.34 -31.99 -3.23
C PHE A 454 -5.64 -31.85 -1.72
N GLY A 455 -6.91 -32.04 -1.38
CA GLY A 455 -7.34 -32.17 0.01
C GLY A 455 -6.90 -33.50 0.64
N PRO A 456 -7.66 -34.04 1.60
CA PRO A 456 -7.37 -35.35 2.18
C PRO A 456 -7.30 -36.43 1.08
N LYS A 457 -6.56 -37.52 1.32
CA LYS A 457 -6.31 -38.59 0.34
C LYS A 457 -7.55 -39.09 -0.40
N ASN A 458 -8.70 -39.18 0.27
CA ASN A 458 -9.96 -39.63 -0.34
C ASN A 458 -10.56 -38.66 -1.37
N THR A 459 -10.03 -37.44 -1.46
CA THR A 459 -10.40 -36.43 -2.47
C THR A 459 -9.51 -36.48 -3.72
N VAL A 460 -8.40 -37.22 -3.68
CA VAL A 460 -7.50 -37.38 -4.84
C VAL A 460 -8.23 -38.16 -5.95
N PRO A 461 -8.24 -37.66 -7.20
CA PRO A 461 -8.88 -38.35 -8.31
C PRO A 461 -8.39 -39.78 -8.50
N GLU A 462 -9.31 -40.73 -8.71
CA GLU A 462 -9.00 -42.17 -8.85
C GLU A 462 -8.00 -42.45 -9.98
N ARG A 463 -8.04 -41.65 -11.06
CA ARG A 463 -7.06 -41.72 -12.16
C ARG A 463 -5.64 -41.53 -11.65
N LEU A 464 -5.39 -40.51 -10.84
CA LEU A 464 -4.06 -40.17 -10.34
C LEU A 464 -3.57 -41.21 -9.33
N LEU A 465 -4.45 -41.74 -8.48
CA LEU A 465 -4.11 -42.84 -7.55
C LEU A 465 -3.61 -44.10 -8.28
N LYS A 466 -4.11 -44.38 -9.50
CA LYS A 466 -3.63 -45.51 -10.32
C LYS A 466 -2.27 -45.24 -10.98
N GLU A 467 -1.80 -44.00 -10.97
CA GLU A 467 -0.53 -43.60 -11.58
C GLU A 467 0.61 -43.53 -10.56
N THR A 468 0.33 -43.61 -9.25
CA THR A 468 1.32 -43.32 -8.19
C THR A 468 2.47 -44.30 -8.10
N ASP A 469 2.34 -45.49 -8.70
CA ASP A 469 3.42 -46.49 -8.79
C ASP A 469 4.46 -46.13 -9.87
N GLN A 470 4.16 -45.15 -10.74
CA GLN A 470 5.10 -44.68 -11.75
C GLN A 470 6.24 -43.89 -11.08
N PRO A 471 7.49 -44.03 -11.56
CA PRO A 471 8.62 -43.26 -11.05
C PRO A 471 8.32 -41.76 -10.98
N GLY A 472 8.50 -41.17 -9.80
CA GLY A 472 8.28 -39.75 -9.51
C GLY A 472 6.84 -39.25 -9.56
N ARG A 473 5.86 -40.15 -9.68
CA ARG A 473 4.42 -39.85 -9.60
C ARG A 473 3.84 -40.16 -8.21
N ALA A 474 4.71 -40.39 -7.22
CA ALA A 474 4.31 -40.91 -5.92
C ALA A 474 3.33 -39.98 -5.19
N LEU A 475 2.52 -40.60 -4.33
CA LEU A 475 1.64 -39.92 -3.41
C LEU A 475 2.45 -39.44 -2.20
N TYR A 476 2.24 -38.19 -1.80
CA TYR A 476 2.79 -37.62 -0.58
C TYR A 476 1.66 -37.10 0.31
N GLU A 477 1.36 -37.83 1.39
CA GLU A 477 0.42 -37.40 2.43
C GLU A 477 1.12 -36.43 3.38
N HIS A 478 1.06 -35.13 3.07
CA HIS A 478 1.72 -34.09 3.85
C HIS A 478 1.13 -33.98 5.26
N ASN A 479 -0.19 -33.95 5.35
CA ASN A 479 -0.94 -33.96 6.61
C ASN A 479 -2.35 -34.53 6.40
N PRO A 480 -3.18 -34.71 7.45
CA PRO A 480 -4.52 -35.29 7.31
C PRO A 480 -5.48 -34.53 6.35
N THR A 481 -5.17 -33.29 6.00
CA THR A 481 -5.99 -32.42 5.16
C THR A 481 -5.40 -32.17 3.78
N VAL A 482 -4.12 -32.48 3.56
CA VAL A 482 -3.39 -32.16 2.32
C VAL A 482 -2.63 -33.37 1.82
N THR A 483 -2.90 -33.75 0.57
CA THR A 483 -2.21 -34.82 -0.14
C THR A 483 -1.72 -34.29 -1.49
N CYS A 484 -0.48 -34.60 -1.83
CA CYS A 484 0.15 -34.20 -3.08
C CYS A 484 0.41 -35.43 -3.97
N VAL A 485 0.37 -35.24 -5.29
CA VAL A 485 0.77 -36.25 -6.28
C VAL A 485 1.89 -35.65 -7.12
N GLY A 486 2.99 -36.37 -7.31
CA GLY A 486 4.10 -35.87 -8.14
C GLY A 486 3.69 -35.62 -9.59
N VAL A 487 4.20 -34.58 -10.26
CA VAL A 487 3.93 -34.35 -11.69
C VAL A 487 4.65 -35.38 -12.58
N SER A 488 4.02 -35.79 -13.68
CA SER A 488 4.63 -36.70 -14.66
C SER A 488 5.60 -35.94 -15.59
N MET A 489 6.48 -36.65 -16.28
CA MET A 489 7.45 -36.01 -17.20
C MET A 489 6.79 -35.32 -18.40
N ASP A 490 5.65 -35.84 -18.87
CA ASP A 490 4.87 -35.19 -19.94
C ASP A 490 4.20 -33.91 -19.43
N GLU A 491 3.72 -33.91 -18.18
CA GLU A 491 3.16 -32.72 -17.54
C GLU A 491 4.23 -31.67 -17.26
N VAL A 492 5.42 -32.07 -16.81
CA VAL A 492 6.59 -31.19 -16.66
C VAL A 492 6.93 -30.49 -17.97
N TYR A 493 6.91 -31.21 -19.08
CA TYR A 493 7.16 -30.62 -20.40
C TYR A 493 6.12 -29.55 -20.73
N ARG A 494 4.83 -29.86 -20.53
CA ARG A 494 3.72 -28.92 -20.78
C ARG A 494 3.78 -27.69 -19.88
N ILE A 495 4.13 -27.84 -18.61
CA ILE A 495 4.36 -26.73 -17.67
C ILE A 495 5.50 -25.85 -18.18
N GLY A 496 6.60 -26.45 -18.68
CA GLY A 496 7.70 -25.72 -19.29
C GLY A 496 7.29 -24.91 -20.51
N GLU A 497 6.46 -25.48 -21.40
CA GLU A 497 5.90 -24.73 -22.54
C GLU A 497 5.08 -23.53 -22.06
N HIS A 498 4.21 -23.74 -21.07
CA HIS A 498 3.34 -22.70 -20.53
C HIS A 498 4.11 -21.55 -19.86
N MET A 499 5.11 -21.86 -19.04
CA MET A 499 5.95 -20.84 -18.41
C MET A 499 6.83 -20.11 -19.42
N ALA A 500 7.32 -20.79 -20.46
CA ALA A 500 8.05 -20.13 -21.55
C ALA A 500 7.17 -19.12 -22.30
N GLU A 501 5.91 -19.44 -22.55
CA GLU A 501 4.96 -18.52 -23.18
C GLU A 501 4.76 -17.24 -22.35
N LYS A 502 4.62 -17.36 -21.03
CA LYS A 502 4.53 -16.21 -20.12
C LYS A 502 5.82 -15.37 -20.08
N LEU A 503 6.98 -16.02 -20.00
CA LEU A 503 8.28 -15.34 -20.07
C LEU A 503 8.49 -14.61 -21.40
N ASN A 504 8.06 -15.21 -22.52
CA ASN A 504 8.12 -14.58 -23.82
C ASN A 504 7.23 -13.34 -23.93
N ALA A 505 6.21 -13.18 -23.09
CA ALA A 505 5.39 -11.98 -23.01
C ALA A 505 5.99 -10.87 -22.11
N ALA A 506 7.00 -11.18 -21.27
CA ALA A 506 7.54 -10.23 -20.32
C ALA A 506 8.21 -9.00 -20.97
N GLN A 507 7.93 -7.82 -20.45
CA GLN A 507 8.46 -6.54 -20.94
C GLN A 507 9.72 -6.07 -20.19
N GLY A 508 9.85 -6.47 -18.92
CA GLY A 508 11.00 -6.11 -18.05
C GLY A 508 12.01 -7.24 -17.88
N PRO A 509 13.10 -7.01 -17.11
CA PRO A 509 14.08 -8.04 -16.75
C PRO A 509 13.41 -9.26 -16.10
N SER A 510 13.56 -10.42 -16.69
CA SER A 510 12.94 -11.67 -16.22
C SER A 510 13.93 -12.83 -16.34
N VAL A 511 14.32 -13.40 -15.20
CA VAL A 511 15.26 -14.54 -15.16
C VAL A 511 14.57 -15.76 -14.56
N LEU A 512 14.61 -16.89 -15.27
CA LEU A 512 14.20 -18.20 -14.74
C LEU A 512 15.43 -18.98 -14.30
N CYS A 513 15.59 -19.21 -13.00
CA CYS A 513 16.63 -20.04 -12.41
C CYS A 513 16.13 -21.47 -12.22
N ILE A 514 16.82 -22.45 -12.81
CA ILE A 514 16.44 -23.87 -12.74
C ILE A 514 17.42 -24.59 -11.82
N PRO A 515 16.99 -25.04 -10.63
CA PRO A 515 17.82 -25.88 -9.77
C PRO A 515 17.86 -27.29 -10.35
N MET A 516 19.02 -27.68 -10.87
CA MET A 516 19.19 -28.95 -11.57
C MET A 516 19.11 -30.16 -10.63
N GLN A 517 19.33 -29.98 -9.32
CA GLN A 517 19.34 -31.08 -8.34
C GLN A 517 18.03 -31.22 -7.55
N GLY A 518 16.98 -30.49 -7.91
CA GLY A 518 15.63 -30.67 -7.36
C GLY A 518 14.87 -29.38 -7.08
N TRP A 519 13.54 -29.44 -7.16
CA TRP A 519 12.63 -28.28 -7.07
C TRP A 519 12.08 -27.98 -5.67
N GLY A 520 12.42 -28.79 -4.68
CA GLY A 520 11.97 -28.64 -3.30
C GLY A 520 12.19 -29.93 -2.50
N ALA A 521 11.81 -29.91 -1.22
CA ALA A 521 12.03 -31.03 -0.31
C ALA A 521 11.51 -32.40 -0.82
N CYS A 522 10.47 -32.43 -1.65
CA CYS A 522 9.94 -33.69 -2.18
C CYS A 522 10.74 -34.25 -3.37
N ASP A 523 11.57 -33.44 -4.03
CA ASP A 523 12.40 -33.77 -5.19
C ASP A 523 13.87 -33.79 -4.78
N LEU A 524 14.23 -34.63 -3.81
CA LEU A 524 15.57 -34.70 -3.23
C LEU A 524 16.13 -36.13 -3.28
N ALA A 525 17.39 -36.29 -3.68
CA ALA A 525 18.02 -37.60 -3.87
C ALA A 525 18.16 -38.43 -2.59
N GLU A 526 18.45 -37.77 -1.46
CA GLU A 526 18.69 -38.39 -0.16
C GLU A 526 18.07 -37.51 0.94
N PRO A 527 17.66 -38.07 2.10
CA PRO A 527 17.17 -37.28 3.22
C PRO A 527 18.18 -36.22 3.67
N ASP A 528 17.73 -34.96 3.74
CA ASP A 528 18.45 -33.85 4.32
C ASP A 528 17.45 -32.89 4.96
N ILE A 529 17.50 -32.79 6.29
CA ILE A 529 16.59 -31.96 7.08
C ILE A 529 16.81 -30.47 6.79
N GLU A 530 18.05 -30.06 6.50
CA GLU A 530 18.37 -28.67 6.17
C GLU A 530 17.76 -28.26 4.82
N LEU A 531 17.62 -29.22 3.91
CA LEU A 531 16.91 -29.04 2.63
C LEU A 531 15.41 -29.34 2.72
N GLY A 532 14.89 -29.63 3.93
CA GLY A 532 13.47 -29.77 4.24
C GLY A 532 12.90 -31.19 4.19
N TRP A 533 13.72 -32.23 3.94
CA TRP A 533 13.25 -33.61 3.80
C TRP A 533 13.81 -34.55 4.87
N ALA A 534 12.94 -35.01 5.77
CA ALA A 534 13.28 -35.94 6.85
C ALA A 534 12.78 -37.38 6.59
N GLY A 535 12.46 -37.71 5.34
CA GLY A 535 11.88 -39.01 4.99
C GLY A 535 12.85 -40.19 5.16
N PRO A 536 12.34 -41.44 5.09
CA PRO A 536 13.16 -42.65 5.26
C PRO A 536 14.10 -42.94 4.07
N GLY A 537 14.04 -42.16 3.00
CA GLY A 537 14.83 -42.32 1.78
C GLY A 537 14.67 -41.08 0.89
N ALA A 538 14.97 -41.22 -0.40
CA ALA A 538 14.77 -40.15 -1.38
C ALA A 538 13.36 -39.53 -1.27
N GLY A 539 13.25 -38.26 -1.64
CA GLY A 539 11.99 -37.55 -1.74
C GLY A 539 10.99 -38.34 -2.59
N PRO A 540 9.68 -38.29 -2.27
CA PRO A 540 8.67 -39.14 -2.88
C PRO A 540 8.60 -38.97 -4.39
N VAL A 541 8.94 -37.78 -4.89
CA VAL A 541 8.91 -37.51 -6.31
C VAL A 541 10.30 -37.63 -6.94
N TRP A 542 11.40 -37.70 -6.20
CA TRP A 542 12.75 -37.73 -6.79
C TRP A 542 12.94 -38.80 -7.88
N ILE A 543 13.53 -38.39 -9.01
CA ILE A 543 14.05 -39.31 -10.02
C ILE A 543 15.36 -38.76 -10.56
N ALA A 544 16.40 -39.60 -10.55
CA ALA A 544 17.67 -39.29 -11.17
C ALA A 544 17.57 -39.25 -12.71
N ASP A 545 18.27 -38.31 -13.31
CA ASP A 545 18.55 -38.32 -14.75
C ASP A 545 19.49 -39.48 -15.12
N GLU A 546 19.38 -39.96 -16.36
CA GLU A 546 20.15 -41.12 -16.85
C GLU A 546 21.60 -40.77 -17.11
N ASP A 547 21.87 -39.56 -17.62
CA ASP A 547 23.20 -39.12 -18.01
C ASP A 547 23.94 -38.47 -16.83
N ASN A 548 23.21 -37.79 -15.94
CA ASN A 548 23.76 -37.23 -14.71
C ASN A 548 22.90 -37.58 -13.50
N PRO A 549 23.26 -38.62 -12.73
CA PRO A 549 22.46 -39.08 -11.58
C PRO A 549 22.29 -38.06 -10.44
N LYS A 550 23.07 -36.98 -10.43
CA LYS A 550 22.89 -35.87 -9.48
C LYS A 550 21.74 -34.94 -9.85
N TRP A 551 21.31 -34.96 -11.11
CA TRP A 551 20.25 -34.08 -11.60
C TRP A 551 18.89 -34.74 -11.47
N SER A 552 17.90 -33.91 -11.17
CA SER A 552 16.49 -34.26 -11.26
C SER A 552 16.13 -34.46 -12.74
N ARG A 553 15.57 -35.63 -13.05
CA ARG A 553 15.03 -35.92 -14.38
C ARG A 553 13.97 -34.89 -14.78
N ARG A 554 13.25 -34.30 -13.82
CA ARG A 554 12.30 -33.20 -14.06
C ARG A 554 12.99 -31.96 -14.57
N SER A 555 14.08 -31.53 -13.91
CA SER A 555 14.85 -30.36 -14.36
C SER A 555 15.32 -30.55 -15.80
N VAL A 556 15.85 -31.73 -16.14
CA VAL A 556 16.29 -32.05 -17.52
C VAL A 556 15.11 -32.00 -18.51
N GLN A 557 13.96 -32.58 -18.16
CA GLN A 557 12.77 -32.56 -19.03
C GLN A 557 12.18 -31.15 -19.19
N TYR A 558 12.20 -30.35 -18.13
CA TYR A 558 11.75 -28.96 -18.13
C TYR A 558 12.66 -28.07 -19.00
N VAL A 559 13.98 -28.25 -18.91
CA VAL A 559 14.96 -27.60 -19.81
C VAL A 559 14.66 -27.90 -21.28
N LYS A 560 14.32 -29.16 -21.62
CA LYS A 560 13.95 -29.52 -23.01
C LYS A 560 12.75 -28.72 -23.51
N ALA A 561 11.72 -28.56 -22.69
CA ALA A 561 10.54 -27.77 -23.04
C ALA A 561 10.89 -26.29 -23.23
N LEU A 562 11.66 -25.70 -22.31
CA LEU A 562 12.06 -24.30 -22.39
C LEU A 562 12.92 -24.01 -23.62
N LYS A 563 13.88 -24.88 -23.95
CA LYS A 563 14.69 -24.76 -25.17
C LYS A 563 13.86 -24.73 -26.44
N ALA A 564 12.73 -25.43 -26.46
CA ALA A 564 11.84 -25.48 -27.61
C ALA A 564 10.98 -24.22 -27.76
N LYS A 565 10.80 -23.41 -26.70
CA LYS A 565 9.78 -22.36 -26.65
C LYS A 565 10.28 -20.96 -26.31
N ILE A 566 11.33 -20.81 -25.53
CA ILE A 566 11.88 -19.50 -25.17
C ILE A 566 12.43 -18.81 -26.43
N ASP A 567 12.09 -17.54 -26.63
CA ASP A 567 12.63 -16.73 -27.72
C ASP A 567 14.05 -16.26 -27.38
N PRO A 568 15.10 -16.80 -28.05
CA PRO A 568 16.48 -16.47 -27.72
C PRO A 568 16.85 -15.01 -28.00
N ARG A 569 16.07 -14.30 -28.84
CA ARG A 569 16.32 -12.91 -29.24
C ARG A 569 15.93 -11.90 -28.18
N LYS A 570 15.20 -12.32 -27.13
CA LYS A 570 14.83 -11.43 -26.03
C LYS A 570 16.04 -11.22 -25.11
N GLU A 571 16.52 -9.99 -25.08
CA GLU A 571 17.63 -9.57 -24.19
C GLU A 571 17.18 -9.36 -22.75
N ASN A 572 15.88 -9.14 -22.52
CA ASN A 572 15.29 -8.97 -21.20
C ASN A 572 14.86 -10.29 -20.54
N VAL A 573 15.05 -11.43 -21.21
CA VAL A 573 14.69 -12.77 -20.72
C VAL A 573 15.91 -13.69 -20.74
N GLU A 574 16.15 -14.36 -19.63
CA GLU A 574 17.24 -15.33 -19.49
C GLU A 574 16.77 -16.58 -18.73
N VAL A 575 17.26 -17.74 -19.17
CA VAL A 575 17.12 -19.00 -18.43
C VAL A 575 18.49 -19.42 -17.96
N ILE A 576 18.64 -19.63 -16.66
CA ILE A 576 19.92 -19.98 -16.03
C ILE A 576 19.77 -21.35 -15.37
N LEU A 577 20.65 -22.28 -15.76
CA LEU A 577 20.74 -23.58 -15.13
C LEU A 577 21.72 -23.52 -13.97
N VAL A 578 21.27 -23.89 -12.78
CA VAL A 578 22.07 -23.85 -11.56
C VAL A 578 22.24 -25.27 -11.04
N ASP A 579 23.47 -25.77 -11.00
CA ASP A 579 23.82 -27.11 -10.53
C ASP A 579 23.77 -27.20 -9.00
N LYS A 580 22.58 -26.95 -8.46
CA LYS A 580 22.21 -26.89 -7.05
C LYS A 580 20.78 -27.39 -6.84
N HIS A 581 20.46 -27.73 -5.60
CA HIS A 581 19.09 -27.99 -5.17
C HIS A 581 18.40 -26.65 -4.83
N MET A 582 17.08 -26.57 -4.99
CA MET A 582 16.29 -25.36 -4.70
C MET A 582 16.57 -24.77 -3.32
N ASN A 583 16.65 -25.63 -2.30
CA ASN A 583 16.87 -25.22 -0.90
C ASN A 583 18.35 -25.07 -0.52
N ASP A 584 19.30 -25.19 -1.45
CA ASP A 584 20.70 -24.87 -1.17
C ASP A 584 20.84 -23.34 -0.97
N PRO A 585 21.47 -22.87 0.11
CA PRO A 585 21.65 -21.43 0.37
C PRO A 585 22.30 -20.66 -0.79
N VAL A 586 23.20 -21.31 -1.55
CA VAL A 586 23.84 -20.72 -2.72
C VAL A 586 22.83 -20.41 -3.82
N PHE A 587 21.82 -21.27 -4.01
CA PHE A 587 20.75 -21.03 -4.98
C PHE A 587 19.88 -19.83 -4.57
N ALA A 588 19.51 -19.76 -3.29
CA ALA A 588 18.72 -18.66 -2.75
C ALA A 588 19.47 -17.30 -2.81
N GLU A 589 20.76 -17.28 -2.45
CA GLU A 589 21.63 -16.10 -2.62
C GLU A 589 21.70 -15.67 -4.07
N PHE A 590 21.92 -16.62 -4.97
CA PHE A 590 22.03 -16.34 -6.40
C PHE A 590 20.76 -15.66 -6.96
N MET A 591 19.57 -16.14 -6.58
CA MET A 591 18.31 -15.52 -6.99
C MET A 591 18.14 -14.11 -6.42
N ALA A 592 18.41 -13.91 -5.13
CA ALA A 592 18.30 -12.59 -4.49
C ALA A 592 19.28 -11.59 -5.11
N GLU A 593 20.53 -11.99 -5.33
CA GLU A 593 21.53 -11.15 -5.94
C GLU A 593 21.20 -10.78 -7.40
N LEU A 594 20.62 -11.70 -8.18
CA LEU A 594 20.09 -11.39 -9.52
C LEU A 594 19.04 -10.29 -9.45
N LEU A 595 18.08 -10.40 -8.52
CA LEU A 595 17.03 -9.39 -8.39
C LEU A 595 17.61 -8.05 -7.96
N LEU A 596 18.57 -8.03 -7.03
CA LEU A 596 19.28 -6.81 -6.63
C LEU A 596 20.00 -6.15 -7.80
N ASP A 597 20.64 -6.92 -8.68
CA ASP A 597 21.29 -6.38 -9.87
C ASP A 597 20.27 -5.77 -10.83
N MET A 598 19.11 -6.41 -11.02
CA MET A 598 18.03 -5.86 -11.85
C MET A 598 17.46 -4.57 -11.27
N LEU A 599 17.18 -4.53 -9.97
CA LEU A 599 16.66 -3.34 -9.27
C LEU A 599 17.63 -2.16 -9.34
N LYS A 600 18.94 -2.43 -9.43
CA LYS A 600 19.99 -1.40 -9.62
C LYS A 600 20.26 -1.05 -11.08
N GLY A 601 19.59 -1.69 -12.04
CA GLY A 601 19.85 -1.52 -13.47
C GLY A 601 21.23 -2.04 -13.91
N GLN A 602 21.82 -2.96 -13.16
CA GLN A 602 23.14 -3.55 -13.39
C GLN A 602 23.07 -4.93 -14.06
N TRP A 603 21.90 -5.56 -14.07
CA TRP A 603 21.70 -6.84 -14.73
C TRP A 603 21.70 -6.69 -16.25
N THR A 604 22.40 -7.62 -16.92
CA THR A 604 22.32 -7.87 -18.36
C THR A 604 22.36 -9.38 -18.58
N LYS A 605 21.73 -9.86 -19.65
CA LYS A 605 21.71 -11.29 -20.00
C LYS A 605 23.13 -11.87 -20.03
N GLY A 606 23.37 -12.93 -19.26
CA GLY A 606 24.68 -13.57 -19.15
C GLY A 606 25.64 -12.93 -18.14
N SER A 607 25.24 -11.88 -17.41
CA SER A 607 26.14 -11.18 -16.46
C SER A 607 26.64 -12.05 -15.30
N ARG A 608 26.00 -13.20 -15.06
CA ARG A 608 26.35 -14.16 -13.99
C ARG A 608 26.66 -15.57 -14.50
N SER A 609 27.02 -15.72 -15.78
CA SER A 609 27.35 -17.04 -16.36
C SER A 609 28.72 -17.58 -15.91
N ASP A 610 29.54 -16.78 -15.23
CA ASP A 610 30.88 -17.11 -14.76
C ASP A 610 30.91 -17.88 -13.43
N ARG A 611 29.76 -18.00 -12.75
CA ARG A 611 29.67 -18.72 -11.47
C ARG A 611 29.96 -20.21 -11.67
N PRO A 612 30.73 -20.86 -10.78
CA PRO A 612 31.17 -22.24 -10.97
C PRO A 612 30.03 -23.28 -10.93
N TYR A 613 28.87 -22.89 -10.40
CA TYR A 613 27.67 -23.71 -10.32
C TYR A 613 26.62 -23.35 -11.39
N VAL A 614 26.89 -22.37 -12.27
CA VAL A 614 26.04 -22.07 -13.42
C VAL A 614 26.53 -22.90 -14.60
N ILE A 615 25.63 -23.67 -15.22
CA ILE A 615 25.95 -24.53 -16.36
C ILE A 615 25.32 -24.00 -17.65
N PRO A 616 25.87 -24.33 -18.84
CA PRO A 616 25.33 -23.86 -20.11
C PRO A 616 23.88 -24.29 -20.31
N PHE A 617 23.02 -23.33 -20.71
CA PHE A 617 21.59 -23.58 -20.96
C PHE A 617 21.37 -24.60 -22.06
#